data_AF-A0A0F0HNN2-F1
#
_entry.id   AF-A0A0F0HNN2-F1
#
_cell.length_a   1.000
_cell.length_b   1.000
_cell.length_c   1.000
_cell.angle_alpha   90.00
_cell.angle_beta   90.00
_cell.angle_gamma   90.00
#
_symmetry.space_group_name_H-M   'P 1'
#
loop_
_entity.id
_entity.type
_entity.pdbx_description
1 polymer ?
#
loop_
_entity_poly.entity_id
_entity_poly.type
_entity_poly.pdbx_seq_one_letter_code
_entity_poly.pdbx_strand_id
1 'polypeptide(L)'
;MAPVLLGLALAGGADQISGIARSVIWNQSIPDELRGRLAGVELLSYSVGPQLGQVRVGGMAALIGVRGSVWAGGLACVVGVLGLTAALPKLLAYDSRTDPHAAAVRATRKAAEGPAAATV
;
A
#
# COMPACT_ATOMS: atom_id res chain seq x y z
N MET A 1 -23.45 19.73 -2.31
CA MET A 1 -22.08 19.81 -2.88
C MET A 1 -21.00 19.60 -1.81
N ALA A 2 -21.09 20.26 -0.65
CA ALA A 2 -20.17 20.09 0.47
C ALA A 2 -19.84 18.64 0.91
N PRO A 3 -20.80 17.71 1.08
CA PRO A 3 -20.48 16.34 1.54
C PRO A 3 -19.70 15.53 0.50
N VAL A 4 -19.90 15.81 -0.79
CA VAL A 4 -19.18 15.12 -1.88
C VAL A 4 -17.73 15.56 -1.91
N LEU A 5 -17.47 16.87 -1.76
CA LEU A 5 -16.11 17.42 -1.73
C LEU A 5 -15.32 16.92 -0.51
N LEU A 6 -15.98 16.83 0.65
CA LEU A 6 -15.38 16.27 1.86
C LEU A 6 -15.03 14.78 1.67
N GLY A 7 -15.95 14.00 1.11
CA GLY A 7 -15.71 12.59 0.79
C GLY A 7 -14.56 12.40 -0.20
N LEU A 8 -14.49 13.24 -1.24
CA LEU A 8 -13.42 13.19 -2.23
C LEU A 8 -12.06 13.54 -1.63
N ALA A 9 -12.01 14.56 -0.76
CA ALA A 9 -10.80 14.98 -0.08
C ALA A 9 -10.26 13.90 0.87
N LEU A 10 -11.15 13.25 1.64
CA LEU A 10 -10.78 12.15 2.53
C LEU A 10 -10.30 10.92 1.75
N ALA A 11 -11.01 10.54 0.69
CA ALA A 11 -10.64 9.42 -0.17
C ALA A 11 -9.27 9.65 -0.84
N GLY A 12 -9.06 10.83 -1.43
CA GLY A 12 -7.79 11.18 -2.06
C GLY A 12 -6.64 11.32 -1.05
N GLY A 13 -6.91 11.85 0.14
CA GLY A 13 -5.92 11.92 1.22
C GLY A 13 -5.48 10.53 1.69
N ALA A 14 -6.42 9.61 1.87
CA ALA A 14 -6.13 8.23 2.26
C ALA A 14 -5.33 7.48 1.18
N ASP A 15 -5.67 7.67 -0.11
CA ASP A 15 -4.94 7.06 -1.24
C ASP A 15 -3.48 7.53 -1.29
N GLN A 16 -3.25 8.84 -1.13
CA GLN A 16 -1.91 9.40 -1.08
C GLN A 16 -1.09 8.89 0.11
N ILE A 17 -1.68 8.77 1.31
CA ILE A 17 -1.00 8.21 2.47
C ILE A 17 -0.60 6.75 2.22
N SER A 18 -1.50 5.95 1.63
CA SER A 18 -1.20 4.56 1.25
C SER A 18 -0.08 4.48 0.20
N GLY A 19 -0.07 5.39 -0.78
CA GLY A 19 0.96 5.48 -1.81
C GLY A 19 2.34 5.76 -1.20
N ILE A 20 2.44 6.78 -0.35
CA ILE A 20 3.68 7.16 0.33
C ILE A 20 4.19 6.01 1.20
N ALA A 21 3.33 5.37 2.00
CA ALA A 21 3.74 4.24 2.84
C ALA A 21 4.35 3.09 2.02
N ARG A 22 3.73 2.75 0.87
CA ARG A 22 4.23 1.72 -0.05
C ARG A 22 5.58 2.11 -0.64
N SER A 23 5.72 3.35 -1.13
CA SER A 23 6.98 3.84 -1.70
C SER A 23 8.11 3.94 -0.66
N VAL A 24 7.80 4.25 0.60
CA VAL A 24 8.79 4.30 1.68
C VAL A 24 9.27 2.89 2.04
N ILE A 25 8.35 1.92 2.19
CA ILE A 25 8.71 0.52 2.41
C ILE A 25 9.60 0.01 1.27
N TRP A 26 9.26 0.36 0.03
CA TRP A 26 10.02 -0.07 -1.14
C TRP A 26 11.43 0.52 -1.19
N ASN A 27 11.56 1.83 -0.90
CA ASN A 27 12.86 2.50 -0.86
C ASN A 27 13.76 2.04 0.29
N GLN A 28 13.20 1.60 1.41
CA GLN A 28 14.00 1.12 2.55
C GLN A 28 14.38 -0.36 2.47
N SER A 29 13.69 -1.15 1.63
CA SER A 29 13.86 -2.62 1.61
C SER A 29 14.68 -3.15 0.42
N ILE A 30 14.96 -2.34 -0.61
CA ILE A 30 15.60 -2.80 -1.84
C ILE A 30 17.07 -2.34 -1.96
N PRO A 31 18.04 -3.28 -1.94
CA PRO A 31 19.43 -3.03 -2.34
C PRO A 31 19.54 -2.72 -3.85
N ASP A 32 20.50 -1.87 -4.22
CA ASP A 32 20.69 -1.33 -5.58
C ASP A 32 20.77 -2.37 -6.71
N GLU A 33 21.16 -3.60 -6.39
CA GLU A 33 21.44 -4.68 -7.36
C GLU A 33 20.18 -5.31 -8.00
N LEU A 34 19.00 -5.20 -7.37
CA LEU A 34 17.74 -5.83 -7.84
C LEU A 34 16.68 -4.83 -8.30
N ARG A 35 17.01 -3.53 -8.27
CA ARG A 35 16.09 -2.41 -8.48
C ARG A 35 15.39 -2.48 -9.84
N GLY A 36 16.07 -2.91 -10.91
CA GLY A 36 15.51 -2.99 -12.27
C GLY A 36 14.43 -4.07 -12.48
N ARG A 37 14.59 -5.27 -11.89
CA ARG A 37 13.61 -6.37 -12.02
C ARG A 37 12.41 -6.16 -11.09
N LEU A 38 12.66 -5.66 -9.88
CA LEU A 38 11.60 -5.35 -8.92
C LEU A 38 10.79 -4.11 -9.35
N ALA A 39 11.42 -3.11 -9.95
CA ALA A 39 10.72 -1.97 -10.55
C ALA A 39 9.73 -2.40 -11.65
N GLY A 40 10.13 -3.36 -12.50
CA GLY A 40 9.23 -3.93 -13.50
C GLY A 40 8.01 -4.61 -12.89
N VAL A 41 8.19 -5.40 -11.84
CA VAL A 41 7.08 -6.11 -11.15
C VAL A 41 6.15 -5.15 -10.42
N GLU A 42 6.69 -4.14 -9.75
CA GLU A 42 5.87 -3.11 -9.11
C GLU A 42 5.10 -2.30 -10.14
N LEU A 43 5.75 -1.84 -11.21
CA LEU A 43 5.08 -1.10 -12.28
C LEU A 43 3.96 -1.93 -12.92
N LEU A 44 4.19 -3.23 -13.12
CA LEU A 44 3.16 -4.15 -13.60
C LEU A 44 1.99 -4.19 -12.61
N SER A 45 2.26 -4.40 -11.32
CA SER A 45 1.23 -4.45 -10.28
C SER A 45 0.43 -3.14 -10.19
N TYR A 46 1.12 -2.00 -10.24
CA TYR A 46 0.53 -0.66 -10.14
C TYR A 46 -0.32 -0.30 -11.35
N SER A 47 0.04 -0.78 -12.54
CA SER A 47 -0.69 -0.49 -13.78
C SER A 47 -1.87 -1.44 -13.97
N VAL A 48 -1.69 -2.72 -13.63
CA VAL A 48 -2.68 -3.78 -13.84
C VAL A 48 -3.85 -3.65 -12.88
N GLY A 49 -3.61 -3.30 -11.61
CA GLY A 49 -4.65 -3.19 -10.59
C GLY A 49 -5.77 -2.19 -10.93
N PRO A 50 -5.45 -0.90 -11.16
CA PRO A 50 -6.44 0.10 -11.52
C PRO A 50 -7.16 -0.23 -12.83
N GLN A 51 -6.46 -0.69 -13.86
CA GLN A 51 -7.06 -1.03 -15.15
C GLN A 51 -8.06 -2.17 -15.07
N LEU A 52 -7.73 -3.28 -14.38
CA LEU A 52 -8.67 -4.36 -14.11
C LEU A 52 -9.90 -3.87 -13.33
N GLY A 53 -9.68 -2.99 -12.36
CA GLY A 53 -10.76 -2.33 -11.62
C GLY A 53 -11.70 -1.55 -12.53
N GLN A 54 -11.16 -0.73 -13.43
CA GLN A 54 -11.94 0.05 -14.40
C GLN A 54 -12.73 -0.85 -15.36
N VAL A 55 -12.11 -1.93 -15.87
CA VAL A 55 -12.80 -2.90 -16.73
C VAL A 55 -13.97 -3.56 -15.99
N ARG A 56 -13.76 -4.00 -14.75
CA ARG A 56 -14.82 -4.60 -13.92
C ARG A 56 -15.95 -3.60 -13.64
N VAL A 57 -15.61 -2.37 -13.26
CA VAL A 57 -16.59 -1.34 -12.90
C VAL A 57 -17.38 -0.89 -14.12
N GLY A 58 -16.75 -0.74 -15.28
CA GLY A 58 -17.39 -0.41 -16.55
C GLY A 58 -18.33 -1.53 -17.03
N GLY A 59 -17.88 -2.78 -16.97
CA GLY A 59 -18.71 -3.94 -17.30
C GLY A 59 -19.92 -4.09 -16.37
N MET A 60 -19.73 -3.88 -15.06
CA MET A 60 -20.83 -3.88 -14.08
C MET A 60 -21.78 -2.69 -14.29
N ALA A 61 -21.27 -1.50 -14.60
CA ALA A 61 -22.11 -0.34 -14.87
C ALA A 61 -23.01 -0.55 -16.10
N ALA A 62 -22.52 -1.28 -17.12
CA ALA A 62 -23.31 -1.65 -18.29
C ALA A 62 -24.42 -2.68 -17.98
N LEU A 63 -24.20 -3.60 -17.04
CA LEU A 63 -25.14 -4.68 -16.71
C LEU A 63 -26.20 -4.27 -15.67
N ILE A 64 -25.78 -3.64 -14.58
CA ILE A 64 -26.65 -3.33 -13.40
C ILE A 64 -26.83 -1.83 -13.17
N GLY A 65 -26.36 -1.00 -14.11
CA GLY A 65 -26.43 0.45 -14.04
C GLY A 65 -25.38 1.08 -13.11
N VAL A 66 -25.20 2.40 -13.27
CA VAL A 66 -24.17 3.18 -12.55
C VAL A 66 -24.36 3.10 -11.02
N ARG A 67 -25.61 3.25 -10.55
CA ARG A 67 -25.91 3.24 -9.10
C ARG A 67 -25.62 1.87 -8.47
N GLY A 68 -25.96 0.79 -9.15
CA GLY A 68 -25.68 -0.58 -8.68
C GLY A 68 -24.18 -0.89 -8.67
N SER A 69 -23.46 -0.46 -9.71
CA SER A 69 -22.00 -0.65 -9.81
C SER A 69 -21.24 0.05 -8.68
N VAL A 70 -21.64 1.28 -8.30
CA VAL A 70 -21.02 2.03 -7.20
C VAL A 70 -21.19 1.31 -5.87
N TRP A 71 -22.41 0.88 -5.53
CA TRP A 71 -22.65 0.16 -4.27
C TRP A 71 -21.95 -1.20 -4.23
N ALA A 72 -21.99 -1.96 -5.33
CA ALA A 72 -21.31 -3.25 -5.42
C ALA A 72 -19.78 -3.10 -5.29
N GLY A 73 -19.20 -2.07 -5.91
CA GLY A 73 -17.78 -1.76 -5.79
C GLY A 73 -17.38 -1.35 -4.36
N GLY A 74 -18.18 -0.48 -3.74
CA GLY A 74 -17.96 -0.07 -2.34
C GLY A 74 -18.03 -1.24 -1.37
N LEU A 75 -19.05 -2.10 -1.50
CA LEU A 75 -19.21 -3.28 -0.66
C LEU A 75 -18.06 -4.28 -0.86
N ALA A 76 -17.66 -4.54 -2.11
CA ALA A 76 -16.53 -5.40 -2.42
C ALA A 76 -15.21 -4.87 -1.82
N CYS A 77 -15.02 -3.54 -1.81
CA CYS A 77 -13.86 -2.90 -1.18
C CYS A 77 -13.84 -3.15 0.33
N VAL A 78 -14.96 -2.91 1.02
CA VAL A 78 -15.07 -3.13 2.47
C VAL A 78 -14.82 -4.60 2.83
N VAL A 79 -15.45 -5.53 2.11
CA VAL A 79 -15.24 -6.96 2.31
C VAL A 79 -13.79 -7.36 2.04
N GLY A 80 -13.18 -6.82 0.99
CA GLY A 80 -11.77 -7.05 0.66
C GLY A 80 -10.83 -6.58 1.77
N VAL A 81 -11.02 -5.37 2.29
CA VAL A 81 -10.22 -4.81 3.40
C VAL A 81 -10.40 -5.64 4.66
N LEU A 82 -11.64 -5.95 5.04
CA LEU A 82 -11.92 -6.78 6.23
C LEU A 82 -11.33 -8.19 6.08
N GLY A 83 -11.45 -8.79 4.89
CA GLY A 83 -10.87 -10.09 4.58
C GLY A 83 -9.34 -10.08 4.67
N LEU A 84 -8.70 -9.04 4.12
CA LEU A 84 -7.24 -8.87 4.22
C LEU A 84 -6.80 -8.67 5.68
N THR A 85 -7.58 -7.90 6.44
CA THR A 85 -7.35 -7.62 7.85
C THR A 85 -7.48 -8.92 8.68
N ALA A 86 -8.43 -9.78 8.35
CA ALA A 86 -8.61 -11.09 8.98
C ALA A 86 -7.55 -12.11 8.53
N ALA A 87 -7.07 -12.04 7.28
CA ALA A 87 -6.07 -12.96 6.72
C ALA A 87 -4.63 -12.62 7.12
N LEU A 88 -4.35 -11.35 7.43
CA LEU A 88 -3.04 -10.89 7.91
C LEU A 88 -3.10 -10.29 9.34
N PRO A 89 -3.53 -11.06 10.35
CA PRO A 89 -3.57 -10.59 11.73
C PRO A 89 -2.16 -10.31 12.29
N LYS A 90 -1.11 -10.89 11.67
CA LYS A 90 0.29 -10.61 11.98
C LYS A 90 0.75 -9.19 11.64
N LEU A 91 0.07 -8.48 10.72
CA LEU A 91 0.34 -7.05 10.45
C LEU A 91 -0.32 -6.15 11.49
N LEU A 92 -1.49 -6.54 12.02
CA LEU A 92 -2.16 -5.83 13.12
C LEU A 92 -1.46 -6.04 14.46
N ALA A 93 -0.88 -7.22 14.67
CA ALA A 93 -0.06 -7.54 15.83
C ALA A 93 1.41 -7.09 15.70
N TYR A 94 1.74 -6.33 14.65
CA TYR A 94 3.09 -5.81 14.44
C TYR A 94 3.38 -4.70 15.46
N ASP A 95 3.93 -5.11 16.61
CA ASP A 95 4.44 -4.20 17.62
C ASP A 95 5.94 -3.96 17.41
N SER A 96 6.28 -2.76 16.97
CA SER A 96 7.66 -2.29 16.76
C SER A 96 8.55 -2.36 18.02
N ARG A 97 7.97 -2.55 19.21
CA ARG A 97 8.67 -2.67 20.49
C ARG A 97 9.02 -4.10 20.88
N THR A 98 8.37 -5.11 20.29
CA THR A 98 8.46 -6.52 20.75
C THR A 98 8.96 -7.48 19.67
N ASP A 99 9.13 -7.01 18.43
CA ASP A 99 9.60 -7.85 17.33
C ASP A 99 11.14 -8.05 17.34
N PRO A 100 11.65 -9.28 17.59
CA PRO A 100 13.09 -9.57 17.59
C PRO A 100 13.76 -9.34 16.22
N HIS A 101 13.01 -9.35 15.12
CA HIS A 101 13.53 -9.07 13.78
C HIS A 101 13.79 -7.57 13.58
N ALA A 102 12.92 -6.70 14.11
CA ALA A 102 13.11 -5.24 14.06
C ALA A 102 14.26 -4.75 14.96
N ALA A 103 14.56 -5.48 16.04
CA ALA A 103 15.74 -5.24 16.87
C ALA A 103 17.04 -5.67 16.17
N ALA A 104 17.03 -6.82 15.48
CA ALA A 104 18.18 -7.31 14.72
C ALA A 104 18.55 -6.40 13.54
N VAL A 105 17.56 -5.90 12.79
CA VAL A 105 17.79 -4.96 11.67
C VAL A 105 18.28 -3.59 12.15
N ARG A 106 17.82 -3.12 13.33
CA ARG A 106 18.38 -1.90 13.95
C ARG A 106 19.82 -2.09 14.42
N ALA A 107 20.17 -3.27 14.93
CA ALA A 107 21.52 -3.58 15.37
C ALA A 107 22.52 -3.64 14.19
N THR A 108 22.13 -4.24 13.06
CA THR A 108 22.97 -4.24 11.85
C THR A 108 23.11 -2.85 11.23
N ARG A 109 22.06 -2.02 11.26
CA ARG A 109 22.15 -0.62 10.77
C ARG A 109 23.04 0.26 11.66
N LYS A 110 22.96 0.12 12.99
CA LYS A 110 23.88 0.79 13.93
C LYS A 110 25.33 0.35 13.78
N ALA A 111 25.56 -0.93 13.45
CA ALA A 111 26.89 -1.44 13.15
C ALA A 111 27.44 -0.91 11.81
N ALA A 112 26.57 -0.55 10.87
CA ALA A 112 26.96 0.08 9.60
C ALA A 112 27.16 1.61 9.73
N GLU A 113 26.56 2.28 10.72
CA GLU A 113 26.63 3.73 10.95
C GLU A 113 27.83 4.19 11.82
N GLY A 114 28.76 3.31 12.19
CA GLY A 114 30.01 3.74 12.85
C GLY A 114 31.23 2.94 12.38
N PRO A 115 32.41 3.56 12.12
CA PRO A 115 32.83 4.95 12.32
C PRO A 115 33.33 5.62 11.01
N ALA A 116 32.45 6.23 10.22
CA ALA A 116 32.86 7.10 9.10
C ALA A 116 32.59 8.60 9.35
N ALA A 117 31.92 8.95 10.46
CA ALA A 117 31.63 10.34 10.86
C ALA A 117 32.68 10.95 11.82
N ALA A 118 33.82 10.27 12.05
CA ALA A 118 34.85 10.67 13.02
C ALA A 118 36.22 11.00 12.37
N THR A 119 36.21 11.56 11.17
CA THR A 119 37.40 12.20 10.56
C THR A 119 37.00 13.55 9.94
N VAL A 120 36.70 14.49 10.82
CA VAL A 120 37.20 15.87 10.74
C VAL A 120 38.34 15.96 11.75
#